data_AF-A0AAX2ECT5-F1
#
_entry.id   AF-A0AAX2ECT5-F1
#
_cell.length_a   1.000
_cell.length_b   1.000
_cell.length_c   1.000
_cell.angle_alpha   90.00
_cell.angle_beta   90.00
_cell.angle_gamma   90.00
#
_symmetry.space_group_name_H-M   'P 1'
#
loop_
_entity.id
_entity.type
_entity.pdbx_description
1 polymer ?
#
loop_
_entity_poly.entity_id
_entity_poly.type
_entity_poly.pdbx_seq_one_letter_code
_entity_poly.pdbx_strand_id
1 'polypeptide(L)'
;MKKVEIMDEYFDSHQGKITSYEICSIVRTVFDLDLVTKPILGEMSSSENKARMAIDSSLAQYEKDVSGAEIRKLINQIFGINLDAVSSLDGSRISLFSKDQWINRQDRDLFVVHTGPGDVDVMIYPTDYFIERTGLKELPEDLKQALINLEFYYDNEVGHYYYADAHKNAVPDAFKGQTIGAILKVIRQSYQNL
;
A
#
# COMPACT_ATOMS: atom_id res chain seq x y z
N MET A 1 -15.12 4.78 -10.33
CA MET A 1 -15.39 3.92 -9.17
C MET A 1 -14.04 3.57 -8.58
N LYS A 2 -13.86 3.75 -7.26
CA LYS A 2 -12.65 3.33 -6.56
C LYS A 2 -12.57 1.81 -6.51
N LYS A 3 -11.37 1.26 -6.38
CA LYS A 3 -11.14 -0.19 -6.24
C LYS A 3 -11.99 -0.82 -5.13
N VAL A 4 -12.09 -0.18 -3.96
CA VAL A 4 -12.94 -0.68 -2.87
C VAL A 4 -14.42 -0.70 -3.21
N GLU A 5 -14.93 0.27 -3.99
CA GLU A 5 -16.33 0.30 -4.41
C GLU A 5 -16.64 -0.85 -5.38
N ILE A 6 -15.70 -1.18 -6.29
CA ILE A 6 -15.81 -2.33 -7.20
C ILE A 6 -15.85 -3.65 -6.39
N MET A 7 -14.99 -3.77 -5.38
CA MET A 7 -14.95 -4.94 -4.51
C MET A 7 -16.23 -5.07 -3.67
N ASP A 8 -16.74 -3.96 -3.13
CA ASP A 8 -17.99 -3.94 -2.35
C ASP A 8 -19.18 -4.36 -3.23
N GLU A 9 -19.32 -3.78 -4.42
CA GLU A 9 -20.38 -4.16 -5.37
C GLU A 9 -20.29 -5.63 -5.80
N TYR A 10 -19.08 -6.16 -5.97
CA TYR A 10 -18.87 -7.58 -6.26
C TYR A 10 -19.45 -8.48 -5.16
N PHE A 11 -19.21 -8.17 -3.89
CA PHE A 11 -19.71 -8.97 -2.78
C PHE A 11 -21.20 -8.74 -2.49
N ASP A 12 -21.69 -7.52 -2.65
CA ASP A 12 -23.11 -7.19 -2.48
C ASP A 12 -24.00 -7.89 -3.53
N SER A 13 -23.47 -8.09 -4.74
CA SER A 13 -24.15 -8.80 -5.84
C SER A 13 -23.89 -10.31 -5.85
N HIS A 14 -23.03 -10.82 -4.96
CA HIS A 14 -22.60 -12.21 -4.97
C HIS A 14 -23.72 -13.13 -4.48
N GLN A 15 -24.14 -14.07 -5.32
CA GLN A 15 -25.12 -15.09 -4.96
C GLN A 15 -24.41 -16.34 -4.43
N GLY A 16 -24.31 -16.48 -3.11
CA GLY A 16 -23.73 -17.65 -2.48
C GLY A 16 -22.92 -17.31 -1.24
N LYS A 17 -22.28 -18.34 -0.67
CA LYS A 17 -21.38 -18.17 0.46
C LYS A 17 -20.03 -17.68 -0.06
N ILE A 18 -19.57 -16.54 0.44
CA ILE A 18 -18.23 -16.01 0.18
C ILE A 18 -17.18 -16.97 0.76
N THR A 19 -16.19 -17.32 -0.06
CA THR A 19 -15.08 -18.23 0.21
C THR A 19 -13.73 -17.53 0.04
N SER A 20 -12.66 -18.16 0.53
CA SER A 20 -11.29 -17.72 0.23
C SER A 20 -10.99 -17.61 -1.27
N TYR A 21 -11.66 -18.40 -2.13
CA TYR A 21 -11.48 -18.32 -3.57
C TYR A 21 -11.99 -17.00 -4.15
N GLU A 22 -13.23 -16.59 -3.81
CA GLU A 22 -13.78 -15.31 -4.28
C GLU A 22 -12.95 -14.13 -3.79
N ILE A 23 -12.54 -14.16 -2.51
CA ILE A 23 -11.72 -13.09 -1.92
C ILE A 23 -10.38 -12.98 -2.64
N CYS A 24 -9.64 -14.07 -2.83
CA CYS A 24 -8.36 -14.03 -3.55
C CYS A 24 -8.55 -13.58 -5.01
N SER A 25 -9.62 -14.03 -5.67
CA SER A 25 -9.90 -13.69 -7.07
C SER A 25 -10.19 -12.20 -7.24
N ILE A 26 -11.07 -11.62 -6.41
CA ILE A 26 -11.42 -10.20 -6.54
C ILE A 26 -10.25 -9.31 -6.16
N VAL A 27 -9.45 -9.69 -5.15
CA VAL A 27 -8.27 -8.90 -4.75
C VAL A 27 -7.22 -8.91 -5.84
N ARG A 28 -6.96 -10.05 -6.47
CA ARG A 28 -6.07 -10.14 -7.63
C ARG A 28 -6.59 -9.29 -8.80
N THR A 29 -7.88 -9.37 -9.10
CA THR A 29 -8.46 -8.67 -10.25
C THR A 29 -8.51 -7.16 -10.07
N VAL A 30 -8.90 -6.69 -8.87
CA VAL A 30 -9.16 -5.27 -8.61
C VAL A 30 -7.91 -4.54 -8.13
N PHE A 31 -7.06 -5.20 -7.36
CA PHE A 31 -5.89 -4.58 -6.72
C PHE A 31 -4.56 -5.01 -7.33
N ASP A 32 -4.55 -5.98 -8.26
CA ASP A 32 -3.33 -6.61 -8.77
C ASP A 32 -2.45 -7.20 -7.66
N LEU A 33 -3.11 -7.74 -6.61
CA LEU A 33 -2.46 -8.33 -5.46
C LEU A 33 -2.82 -9.81 -5.34
N ASP A 34 -1.79 -10.65 -5.42
CA ASP A 34 -1.96 -12.07 -5.17
C ASP A 34 -1.81 -12.39 -3.67
N LEU A 35 -2.94 -12.50 -2.96
CA LEU A 35 -2.93 -12.82 -1.53
C LEU A 35 -2.29 -14.18 -1.21
N VAL A 36 -2.33 -15.15 -2.14
CA VAL A 36 -1.82 -16.49 -1.85
C VAL A 36 -0.29 -16.55 -1.81
N THR A 37 0.38 -15.52 -2.33
CA THR A 37 1.84 -15.37 -2.26
C THR A 37 2.26 -14.44 -1.11
N LYS A 38 1.32 -13.81 -0.38
CA LYS A 38 1.64 -12.85 0.68
C LYS A 38 1.90 -13.57 2.01
N PRO A 39 2.89 -13.16 2.80
CA PRO A 39 3.10 -13.72 4.13
C PRO A 39 1.90 -13.40 5.03
N ILE A 40 1.51 -14.38 5.86
CA ILE A 40 0.55 -14.17 6.93
C ILE A 40 1.27 -13.50 8.09
N LEU A 41 0.67 -12.50 8.72
CA LEU A 41 1.24 -11.81 9.88
C LEU A 41 1.53 -12.82 11.00
N GLY A 42 2.78 -12.80 11.49
CA GLY A 42 3.25 -13.72 12.53
C GLY A 42 3.82 -15.04 11.99
N GLU A 43 3.77 -15.29 10.68
CA GLU A 43 4.41 -16.46 10.06
C GLU A 43 5.58 -16.06 9.14
N MET A 44 6.68 -16.82 9.21
CA MET A 44 7.86 -16.61 8.35
C MET A 44 7.66 -17.07 6.90
N SER A 45 6.61 -17.84 6.59
CA SER A 45 6.28 -18.25 5.21
C SER A 45 4.79 -18.57 5.07
N SER A 46 4.21 -18.15 3.95
CA SER A 46 2.89 -18.61 3.51
C SER A 46 3.04 -19.60 2.36
N SER A 47 2.11 -20.55 2.32
CA SER A 47 1.80 -21.30 1.11
C SER A 47 0.37 -20.96 0.71
N GLU A 48 0.01 -21.20 -0.56
CA GLU A 48 -1.34 -20.92 -1.03
C GLU A 48 -2.42 -21.56 -0.12
N ASN A 49 -2.18 -22.80 0.31
CA ASN A 49 -3.07 -23.49 1.23
C ASN A 49 -3.19 -22.77 2.58
N LYS A 50 -2.09 -22.25 3.14
CA LYS A 50 -2.13 -21.51 4.41
C LYS A 50 -2.89 -20.20 4.29
N ALA A 51 -2.68 -19.44 3.21
CA ALA A 51 -3.37 -18.16 3.00
C ALA A 51 -4.88 -18.37 2.90
N ARG A 52 -5.31 -19.35 2.09
CA ARG A 52 -6.72 -19.72 1.96
C ARG A 52 -7.31 -20.24 3.27
N MET A 53 -6.59 -21.13 3.98
CA MET A 53 -7.01 -21.63 5.29
C MET A 53 -7.17 -20.53 6.34
N ALA A 54 -6.27 -19.54 6.36
CA ALA A 54 -6.39 -18.39 7.26
C ALA A 54 -7.65 -17.58 6.95
N ILE A 55 -7.92 -17.29 5.67
CA ILE A 55 -9.14 -16.59 5.24
C ILE A 55 -10.39 -17.41 5.62
N ASP A 56 -10.44 -18.69 5.28
CA ASP A 56 -11.59 -19.56 5.57
C ASP A 56 -11.83 -19.70 7.09
N SER A 57 -10.76 -19.76 7.90
CA SER A 57 -10.84 -19.81 9.36
C SER A 57 -11.38 -18.50 9.95
N SER A 58 -10.97 -17.35 9.40
CA SER A 58 -11.50 -16.05 9.80
C SER A 58 -12.96 -15.87 9.36
N LEU A 59 -13.33 -16.32 8.15
CA LEU A 59 -14.72 -16.30 7.68
C LEU A 59 -15.64 -17.17 8.52
N ALA A 60 -15.16 -18.30 9.06
CA ALA A 60 -15.94 -19.18 9.92
C ALA A 60 -16.41 -18.52 11.23
N GLN A 61 -15.80 -17.39 11.62
CA GLN A 61 -16.20 -16.62 12.81
C GLN A 61 -17.41 -15.71 12.54
N TYR A 62 -17.82 -15.55 11.28
CA TYR A 62 -18.98 -14.74 10.91
C TYR A 62 -20.23 -15.60 10.85
N GLU A 63 -21.25 -15.23 11.63
CA GLU A 63 -22.56 -15.90 11.67
C GLU A 63 -23.51 -15.48 10.53
N LYS A 64 -23.15 -14.44 9.77
CA LYS A 64 -23.96 -13.80 8.72
C LYS A 64 -23.12 -13.51 7.47
N ASP A 65 -23.79 -13.01 6.43
CA ASP A 65 -23.14 -12.49 5.23
C ASP A 65 -22.10 -11.42 5.60
N VAL A 66 -20.90 -11.55 5.04
CA VAL A 66 -19.75 -10.68 5.33
C VAL A 66 -19.70 -9.59 4.29
N SER A 67 -19.71 -8.33 4.72
CA SER A 67 -19.60 -7.17 3.82
C SER A 67 -18.18 -7.02 3.24
N GLY A 68 -18.05 -6.35 2.09
CA GLY A 68 -16.74 -6.08 1.51
C GLY A 68 -15.81 -5.27 2.43
N ALA A 69 -16.36 -4.37 3.26
CA ALA A 69 -15.62 -3.65 4.29
C ALA A 69 -15.06 -4.58 5.38
N GLU A 70 -15.83 -5.59 5.80
CA GLU A 70 -15.35 -6.60 6.75
C GLU A 70 -14.28 -7.50 6.13
N ILE A 71 -14.42 -7.86 4.85
CA ILE A 71 -13.40 -8.62 4.11
C ILE A 71 -12.09 -7.82 4.03
N ARG A 72 -12.14 -6.50 3.77
CA ARG A 72 -10.93 -5.66 3.80
C ARG A 72 -10.26 -5.64 5.17
N LYS A 73 -11.05 -5.56 6.26
CA LYS A 73 -10.52 -5.65 7.62
C LYS A 73 -9.87 -7.00 7.89
N LEU A 74 -10.50 -8.09 7.47
CA LEU A 74 -9.96 -9.45 7.57
C LEU A 74 -8.63 -9.56 6.83
N ILE A 75 -8.54 -9.06 5.59
CA ILE A 75 -7.30 -9.05 4.81
C ILE A 75 -6.21 -8.25 5.52
N ASN A 76 -6.55 -7.09 6.09
CA ASN A 76 -5.60 -6.33 6.87
C ASN A 76 -5.15 -7.08 8.14
N GLN A 77 -6.03 -7.81 8.81
CA GLN A 77 -5.66 -8.60 9.99
C GLN A 77 -4.77 -9.80 9.66
N ILE A 78 -5.00 -10.47 8.52
CA ILE A 78 -4.24 -11.66 8.13
C ILE A 78 -2.91 -11.29 7.49
N PHE A 79 -2.90 -10.30 6.59
CA PHE A 79 -1.75 -9.99 5.74
C PHE A 79 -1.12 -8.61 6.07
N GLY A 80 -1.81 -7.79 6.86
CA GLY A 80 -1.43 -6.40 7.11
C GLY A 80 -1.44 -5.55 5.84
N ILE A 81 -2.38 -5.84 4.94
CA ILE A 81 -2.59 -5.08 3.71
C ILE A 81 -3.85 -4.24 3.87
N ASN A 82 -3.69 -2.91 3.87
CA ASN A 82 -4.80 -1.97 3.97
C ASN A 82 -5.34 -1.65 2.57
N LEU A 83 -6.33 -2.41 2.11
CA LEU A 83 -6.92 -2.23 0.76
C LEU A 83 -7.61 -0.87 0.57
N ASP A 84 -8.13 -0.25 1.63
CA ASP A 84 -8.66 1.13 1.55
C ASP A 84 -7.53 2.13 1.23
N ALA A 85 -6.37 1.99 1.87
CA ALA A 85 -5.19 2.81 1.58
C ALA A 85 -4.69 2.56 0.15
N VAL A 86 -4.57 1.30 -0.27
CA VAL A 86 -4.19 0.94 -1.65
C VAL A 86 -5.13 1.56 -2.68
N SER A 87 -6.44 1.50 -2.44
CA SER A 87 -7.43 2.10 -3.33
C SER A 87 -7.37 3.63 -3.35
N SER A 88 -6.94 4.27 -2.27
CA SER A 88 -6.81 5.74 -2.21
C SER A 88 -5.56 6.25 -2.94
N LEU A 89 -4.53 5.40 -3.06
CA LEU A 89 -3.33 5.67 -3.84
C LEU A 89 -3.52 5.39 -5.33
N ASP A 90 -4.62 4.77 -5.75
CA ASP A 90 -4.87 4.48 -7.15
C ASP A 90 -4.97 5.76 -7.98
N GLY A 91 -4.14 5.89 -9.02
CA GLY A 91 -4.03 7.10 -9.83
C GLY A 91 -3.38 8.30 -9.12
N SER A 92 -2.86 8.11 -7.89
CA SER A 92 -2.17 9.17 -7.13
C SER A 92 -0.79 9.52 -7.68
N ARG A 93 -0.26 8.68 -8.59
CA ARG A 93 1.10 8.75 -9.13
C ARG A 93 2.17 8.44 -8.07
N ILE A 94 1.82 7.62 -7.08
CA ILE A 94 2.70 7.17 -6.00
C ILE A 94 2.70 5.64 -5.99
N SER A 95 3.88 5.03 -6.15
CA SER A 95 4.06 3.60 -5.90
C SER A 95 4.30 3.35 -4.42
N LEU A 96 3.77 2.25 -3.90
CA LEU A 96 3.96 1.81 -2.53
C LEU A 96 4.69 0.46 -2.52
N PHE A 97 5.87 0.46 -1.92
CA PHE A 97 6.62 -0.74 -1.57
C PHE A 97 6.59 -0.91 -0.06
N SER A 98 6.20 -2.08 0.43
CA SER A 98 6.08 -2.34 1.87
C SER A 98 6.23 -3.83 2.11
N LYS A 99 6.91 -4.20 3.20
CA LYS A 99 7.17 -5.61 3.57
C LYS A 99 7.82 -6.39 2.43
N ASP A 100 8.88 -5.81 1.85
CA ASP A 100 9.69 -6.41 0.79
C ASP A 100 8.93 -6.74 -0.50
N GLN A 101 7.86 -6.01 -0.80
CA GLN A 101 7.07 -6.22 -2.01
C GLN A 101 6.32 -4.97 -2.47
N TRP A 102 5.98 -4.95 -3.75
CA TRP A 102 5.07 -3.97 -4.31
C TRP A 102 3.64 -4.22 -3.81
N ILE A 103 3.07 -3.19 -3.20
CA ILE A 103 1.66 -3.15 -2.79
C ILE A 103 0.82 -2.39 -3.80
N ASN A 104 1.39 -1.33 -4.39
CA ASN A 104 0.82 -0.60 -5.52
C ASN A 104 1.98 -0.10 -6.39
N ARG A 105 1.92 -0.31 -7.70
CA ARG A 105 2.88 0.25 -8.65
C ARG A 105 2.21 0.43 -10.00
N GLN A 106 2.39 1.60 -10.60
CA GLN A 106 1.95 1.90 -11.95
C GLN A 106 3.11 2.46 -12.76
N ASP A 107 3.13 2.20 -14.06
CA ASP A 107 4.22 2.59 -14.97
C ASP A 107 4.49 4.09 -15.01
N ARG A 108 3.49 4.91 -14.67
CA ARG A 108 3.57 6.38 -14.72
C ARG A 108 3.66 7.03 -13.34
N ASP A 109 3.78 6.25 -12.28
CA ASP A 109 4.00 6.80 -10.94
C ASP A 109 5.29 7.62 -10.92
N LEU A 110 5.31 8.67 -10.09
CA LEU A 110 6.40 9.64 -10.04
C LEU A 110 7.36 9.38 -8.88
N PHE A 111 6.81 8.94 -7.75
CA PHE A 111 7.58 8.73 -6.52
C PHE A 111 7.23 7.39 -5.89
N VAL A 112 8.21 6.79 -5.23
CA VAL A 112 8.03 5.59 -4.42
C VAL A 112 8.01 5.96 -2.95
N VAL A 113 7.04 5.42 -2.24
CA VAL A 113 7.03 5.33 -0.77
C VAL A 113 7.41 3.91 -0.43
N HIS A 114 8.53 3.73 0.26
CA HIS A 114 9.05 2.44 0.66
C HIS A 114 9.03 2.36 2.19
N THR A 115 8.25 1.45 2.77
CA THR A 115 8.30 1.15 4.22
C THR A 115 9.08 -0.14 4.49
N GLY A 116 10.01 -0.08 5.43
CA GLY A 116 10.77 -1.24 5.86
C GLY A 116 9.95 -2.21 6.72
N PRO A 117 10.58 -3.33 7.14
CA PRO A 117 9.93 -4.34 7.96
C PRO A 117 9.31 -3.77 9.23
N GLY A 118 8.04 -4.11 9.50
CA GLY A 118 7.32 -3.61 10.67
C GLY A 118 6.91 -2.14 10.60
N ASP A 119 7.03 -1.52 9.41
CA ASP A 119 6.75 -0.10 9.18
C ASP A 119 7.52 0.84 10.13
N VAL A 120 8.73 0.46 10.56
CA VAL A 120 9.55 1.26 11.50
C VAL A 120 10.28 2.42 10.82
N ASP A 121 10.40 2.35 9.50
CA ASP A 121 11.04 3.35 8.67
C ASP A 121 10.29 3.60 7.36
N VAL A 122 10.59 4.74 6.74
CA VAL A 122 10.02 5.19 5.47
C VAL A 122 11.10 5.84 4.61
N MET A 123 11.22 5.41 3.36
CA MET A 123 12.07 5.99 2.34
C MET A 123 11.25 6.56 1.19
N ILE A 124 11.62 7.75 0.70
CA ILE A 124 11.01 8.40 -0.47
C ILE A 124 12.07 8.63 -1.54
N TYR A 125 11.78 8.22 -2.77
CA TYR A 125 12.68 8.37 -3.92
C TYR A 125 11.92 8.43 -5.25
N PRO A 126 12.52 9.00 -6.32
CA PRO A 126 11.86 9.09 -7.63
C PRO A 126 11.79 7.73 -8.32
N THR A 127 10.77 7.55 -9.16
CA THR A 127 10.68 6.40 -10.07
C THR A 127 11.52 6.62 -11.34
N ASP A 128 11.79 5.54 -12.08
CA ASP A 128 12.40 5.63 -13.41
C ASP A 128 11.59 6.54 -14.35
N TYR A 129 10.25 6.43 -14.33
CA TYR A 129 9.38 7.28 -15.14
C TYR A 129 9.58 8.77 -14.84
N PHE A 130 9.68 9.17 -13.57
CA PHE A 130 9.95 10.55 -13.19
C PHE A 130 11.30 11.02 -13.73
N ILE A 131 12.34 10.19 -13.57
CA ILE A 131 13.70 10.49 -14.02
C ILE A 131 13.72 10.66 -15.55
N GLU A 132 13.08 9.76 -16.30
CA GLU A 132 13.01 9.82 -17.77
C GLU A 132 12.27 11.06 -18.26
N ARG A 133 11.21 11.48 -17.57
CA ARG A 133 10.39 12.63 -17.98
C ARG A 133 10.97 13.99 -17.60
N THR A 134 11.77 14.05 -16.53
CA THR A 134 12.25 15.33 -15.99
C THR A 134 13.77 15.51 -16.11
N GLY A 135 14.52 14.41 -16.26
CA GLY A 135 15.98 14.38 -16.15
C GLY A 135 16.50 14.49 -14.71
N LEU A 136 15.62 14.59 -13.71
CA LEU A 136 15.99 14.74 -12.31
C LEU A 136 16.18 13.36 -11.67
N LYS A 137 17.42 13.07 -11.23
CA LYS A 137 17.77 11.82 -10.53
C LYS A 137 17.41 11.82 -9.04
N GLU A 138 17.14 13.00 -8.49
CA GLU A 138 16.77 13.21 -7.09
C GLU A 138 15.32 13.71 -7.00
N LEU A 139 14.76 13.70 -5.78
CA LEU A 139 13.48 14.35 -5.52
C LEU A 139 13.56 15.84 -5.88
N PRO A 140 12.47 16.46 -6.35
CA PRO A 140 12.45 17.89 -6.62
C PRO A 140 12.53 18.70 -5.32
N GLU A 141 13.10 19.90 -5.39
CA GLU A 141 13.44 20.70 -4.20
C GLU A 141 12.22 21.03 -3.33
N ASP A 142 11.05 21.26 -3.94
CA ASP A 142 9.79 21.46 -3.23
C ASP A 142 9.39 20.25 -2.38
N LEU A 143 9.56 19.04 -2.90
CA LEU A 143 9.34 17.81 -2.15
C LEU A 143 10.40 17.58 -1.08
N LYS A 144 11.68 17.84 -1.38
CA LYS A 144 12.77 17.77 -0.39
C LYS A 144 12.45 18.63 0.85
N GLN A 145 12.09 19.89 0.64
CA GLN A 145 11.76 20.81 1.72
C GLN A 145 10.50 20.35 2.49
N ALA A 146 9.48 19.85 1.79
CA ALA A 146 8.28 19.33 2.45
C ALA A 146 8.59 18.12 3.35
N LEU A 147 9.48 17.22 2.91
CA LEU A 147 9.91 16.05 3.68
C LEU A 147 10.78 16.46 4.89
N ILE A 148 11.71 17.41 4.72
CA ILE A 148 12.52 17.94 5.83
C ILE A 148 11.65 18.55 6.94
N ASN A 149 10.59 19.25 6.57
CA ASN A 149 9.63 19.80 7.53
C ASN A 149 8.82 18.72 8.28
N LEU A 150 8.78 17.49 7.74
CA LEU A 150 8.23 16.30 8.39
C LEU A 150 9.32 15.45 9.08
N GLU A 151 10.49 16.04 9.33
CA GLU A 151 11.62 15.39 10.02
C GLU A 151 12.31 14.26 9.23
N PHE A 152 12.05 14.14 7.92
CA PHE A 152 12.88 13.30 7.06
C PHE A 152 14.26 13.93 6.91
N TYR A 153 15.28 13.09 6.81
CA TYR A 153 16.63 13.50 6.46
C TYR A 153 17.11 12.77 5.20
N TYR A 154 18.07 13.36 4.49
CA TYR A 154 18.71 12.65 3.38
C TYR A 154 19.78 11.72 3.95
N ASP A 155 19.61 10.42 3.76
CA ASP A 155 20.56 9.41 4.19
C ASP A 155 21.53 9.10 3.03
N ASN A 156 22.82 9.39 3.24
CA ASN A 156 23.84 9.22 2.22
C ASN A 156 24.22 7.76 1.95
N GLU A 157 23.92 6.84 2.88
CA GLU A 157 24.22 5.42 2.71
C GLU A 157 23.18 4.76 1.80
N VAL A 158 21.89 5.08 1.99
CA VAL A 158 20.81 4.57 1.15
C VAL A 158 20.49 5.47 -0.06
N GLY A 159 20.95 6.72 -0.07
CA GLY A 159 20.79 7.66 -1.18
C GLY A 159 19.36 8.20 -1.34
N HIS A 160 18.57 8.19 -0.27
CA HIS A 160 17.14 8.52 -0.29
C HIS A 160 16.74 9.40 0.90
N TYR A 161 15.58 10.05 0.81
CA TYR A 161 14.98 10.70 1.97
C TYR A 161 14.40 9.65 2.88
N TYR A 162 14.82 9.66 4.14
CA TYR A 162 14.56 8.62 5.12
C TYR A 162 13.96 9.21 6.39
N TYR A 163 13.06 8.46 7.00
CA TYR A 163 12.53 8.70 8.34
C TYR A 163 12.47 7.39 9.11
N ALA A 164 12.83 7.42 10.39
CA ALA A 164 12.55 6.35 11.32
C ALA A 164 12.21 6.95 12.69
N ASP A 165 11.29 6.31 13.40
CA ASP A 165 10.99 6.68 14.78
C ASP A 165 12.24 6.53 15.66
N ALA A 166 12.48 7.50 16.56
CA ALA A 166 13.66 7.51 17.43
C ALA A 166 13.74 6.28 18.35
N HIS A 167 12.60 5.67 18.65
CA HIS A 167 12.48 4.47 19.47
C HIS A 167 12.28 3.20 18.63
N LYS A 168 12.38 3.28 17.30
CA LYS A 168 12.14 2.19 16.33
C LYS A 168 10.74 1.57 16.44
N ASN A 169 9.76 2.37 16.86
CA ASN A 169 8.37 1.93 16.78
C ASN A 169 7.86 2.02 15.34
N ALA A 170 6.77 1.31 15.07
CA ALA A 170 6.05 1.49 13.81
C ALA A 170 5.63 2.95 13.64
N VAL A 171 5.89 3.51 12.47
CA VAL A 171 5.52 4.88 12.12
C VAL A 171 4.00 5.03 12.20
N PRO A 172 3.48 6.01 12.96
CA PRO A 172 2.04 6.18 13.12
C PRO A 172 1.32 6.47 11.80
N ASP A 173 0.09 5.96 11.66
CA ASP A 173 -0.73 6.17 10.46
C ASP A 173 -0.98 7.66 10.16
N ALA A 174 -1.10 8.50 11.20
CA ALA A 174 -1.23 9.94 11.03
C ALA A 174 -0.01 10.56 10.35
N PHE A 175 1.20 10.11 10.70
CA PHE A 175 2.44 10.56 10.08
C PHE A 175 2.52 10.06 8.63
N LYS A 176 2.22 8.77 8.38
CA LYS A 176 2.13 8.22 7.02
C LYS A 176 1.18 9.04 6.14
N GLY A 177 0.03 9.43 6.69
CA GLY A 177 -0.93 10.30 6.02
C GLY A 177 -0.37 11.68 5.67
N GLN A 178 0.41 12.30 6.56
CA GLN A 178 1.09 13.58 6.30
C GLN A 178 2.13 13.44 5.18
N THR A 179 2.94 12.37 5.20
CA THR A 179 3.94 12.09 4.15
C THR A 179 3.27 11.95 2.79
N ILE A 180 2.22 11.13 2.67
CA ILE A 180 1.46 10.98 1.43
C ILE A 180 0.85 12.32 0.99
N GLY A 181 0.31 13.10 1.94
CA GLY A 181 -0.25 14.42 1.66
C GLY A 181 0.78 15.40 1.09
N ALA A 182 2.01 15.40 1.62
CA ALA A 182 3.10 16.23 1.12
C ALA A 182 3.49 15.87 -0.32
N ILE A 183 3.63 14.57 -0.62
CA ILE A 183 3.94 14.08 -1.97
C ILE A 183 2.82 14.45 -2.94
N LEU A 184 1.56 14.18 -2.58
CA LEU A 184 0.39 14.51 -3.41
C LEU A 184 0.29 16.01 -3.72
N LYS A 185 0.63 16.86 -2.76
CA LYS A 185 0.65 18.31 -2.95
C LYS A 185 1.65 18.71 -4.04
N VAL A 186 2.87 18.18 -4.00
CA VAL A 186 3.90 18.45 -5.01
C VAL A 186 3.48 17.91 -6.38
N ILE A 187 2.95 16.69 -6.44
CA ILE A 187 2.44 16.11 -7.69
C ILE A 187 1.40 17.05 -8.33
N ARG A 188 0.43 17.53 -7.56
CA ARG A 188 -0.63 18.42 -8.07
C ARG A 188 -0.11 19.79 -8.50
N GLN A 189 0.88 20.34 -7.80
CA GLN A 189 1.38 21.69 -8.06
C GLN A 189 2.37 21.73 -9.23
N SER A 190 3.23 20.73 -9.35
CA SER A 190 4.42 20.79 -10.19
C SER A 190 4.43 19.73 -11.31
N TYR A 191 3.66 18.63 -11.16
CA TYR A 191 3.80 17.45 -12.02
C TYR A 191 2.48 16.86 -12.53
N GLN A 192 1.36 17.59 -12.40
CA GLN A 192 0.03 17.09 -12.79
C GLN A 192 -0.05 16.71 -14.28
N ASN A 193 0.76 17.35 -15.12
CA ASN A 193 0.75 17.21 -16.58
C ASN A 193 1.78 16.22 -17.15
N LEU A 194 2.55 15.53 -16.29
CA LEU A 194 3.44 14.44 -16.71
C LEU A 194 2.65 13.15 -17.00
#